data_AF-A0A059LD94-F1
#
_entry.id   AF-A0A059LD94-F1
#
_cell.length_a   1.000
_cell.length_b   1.000
_cell.length_c   1.000
_cell.angle_alpha   90.00
_cell.angle_beta   90.00
_cell.angle_gamma   90.00
#
_symmetry.space_group_name_H-M   'P 1'
#
loop_
_entity.id
_entity.type
_entity.pdbx_description
1 polymer ?
#
loop_
_entity_poly.entity_id
_entity_poly.type
_entity_poly.pdbx_seq_one_letter_code
_entity_poly.pdbx_strand_id
1 'polypeptide(L)'
;MNAVHASSVEAVAEGLGLRISSDAVTSVLSNVEYRLRELVQDAWSVAFHARRTYLTPADVNTTLRLRNVEPMFGFSSRDPTRFVRAGGHPDICYVEGPILSVDQ
;
A
#
# COMPACT_ATOMS: atom_id res chain seq x y z
N MET A 1 7.85 17.01 1.59
CA MET A 1 6.65 16.46 2.25
C MET A 1 6.82 14.96 2.30
N ASN A 2 6.98 14.40 3.51
CA ASN A 2 7.03 12.96 3.70
C ASN A 2 5.60 12.41 3.61
N ALA A 3 5.39 11.45 2.73
CA ALA A 3 4.08 10.84 2.49
C ALA A 3 3.82 9.66 3.44
N VAL A 4 4.88 9.08 4.00
CA VAL A 4 4.82 7.96 4.94
C VAL A 4 5.32 8.44 6.30
N HIS A 5 4.64 8.04 7.38
CA HIS A 5 5.06 8.36 8.75
C HIS A 5 6.05 7.32 9.27
N ALA A 6 7.03 7.77 10.07
CA ALA A 6 8.00 6.88 10.72
C ALA A 6 7.33 5.82 11.60
N SER A 7 6.25 6.19 12.28
CA SER A 7 5.44 5.29 13.10
C SER A 7 4.87 4.09 12.32
N SER A 8 4.65 4.22 11.01
CA SER A 8 4.20 3.11 10.17
C SER A 8 5.31 2.07 9.96
N VAL A 9 6.57 2.50 9.81
CA VAL A 9 7.73 1.61 9.69
C VAL A 9 7.99 0.90 11.01
N GLU A 10 7.92 1.64 12.12
CA GLU A 10 8.06 1.09 13.47
C GLU A 10 6.98 0.07 13.78
N ALA A 11 5.71 0.36 13.48
CA ALA A 11 4.59 -0.57 13.69
C ALA A 11 4.75 -1.88 12.90
N VAL A 12 5.25 -1.81 11.66
CA VAL A 12 5.54 -3.01 10.86
C VAL A 12 6.71 -3.80 11.47
N ALA A 13 7.78 -3.13 11.91
CA ALA A 13 8.91 -3.78 12.56
C ALA A 13 8.50 -4.48 13.87
N GLU A 14 7.70 -3.82 14.71
CA GLU A 14 7.15 -4.38 15.94
C GLU A 14 6.22 -5.57 15.66
N GLY A 15 5.39 -5.49 14.62
CA GLY A 15 4.55 -6.61 14.17
C GLY A 15 5.36 -7.83 13.71
N LEU A 16 6.60 -7.63 13.26
CA LEU A 16 7.56 -8.69 12.94
C LEU A 16 8.39 -9.13 14.17
N GLY A 17 8.18 -8.52 15.34
CA GLY A 17 8.96 -8.78 16.56
C GLY A 17 10.37 -8.19 16.54
N LEU A 18 10.65 -7.24 15.64
CA LEU A 18 11.95 -6.61 15.47
C LEU A 18 12.00 -5.26 16.20
N ARG A 19 13.14 -4.97 16.84
CA ARG A 19 13.47 -3.64 17.35
C ARG A 19 14.51 -2.99 16.47
N ILE A 20 14.17 -1.86 15.87
CA ILE A 20 15.03 -1.12 14.94
C ILE A 20 15.45 0.22 15.55
N SER A 21 16.63 0.72 15.19
CA SER A 21 17.11 2.03 15.62
C SER A 21 16.46 3.16 14.83
N SER A 22 16.46 4.39 15.39
CA SER A 22 15.96 5.60 14.71
C SER A 22 16.62 5.85 13.35
N ASP A 23 17.91 5.54 13.23
CA ASP A 23 18.68 5.74 12.01
C ASP A 23 18.26 4.73 10.94
N ALA A 24 18.00 3.48 11.35
CA ALA A 24 17.45 2.45 10.47
C ALA A 24 16.05 2.84 9.99
N VAL A 25 15.18 3.34 10.88
CA VAL A 25 13.84 3.84 10.51
C VAL A 25 13.93 4.93 9.44
N THR A 26 14.83 5.90 9.63
CA THR A 26 14.99 7.04 8.72
C THR A 26 15.49 6.61 7.33
N SER A 27 16.44 5.67 7.28
CA SER A 27 16.97 5.14 6.02
C SER A 27 15.92 4.31 5.26
N VAL A 28 15.19 3.44 5.97
CA VAL A 28 14.10 2.63 5.39
C VAL A 28 12.98 3.53 4.89
N LEU A 29 12.58 4.52 5.68
CA LEU A 29 11.53 5.48 5.31
C LEU A 29 11.87 6.17 3.98
N SER A 30 13.09 6.68 3.86
CA SER A 30 13.56 7.34 2.64
C SER A 30 13.52 6.40 1.42
N ASN A 31 13.90 5.12 1.60
CA ASN A 31 13.89 4.13 0.53
C ASN A 31 12.46 3.74 0.10
N VAL A 32 11.58 3.51 1.07
CA VAL A 32 10.16 3.16 0.84
C VAL A 32 9.46 4.29 0.09
N GLU A 33 9.67 5.53 0.51
CA GLU A 33 9.07 6.67 -0.18
C GLU A 33 9.57 6.82 -1.62
N TYR A 34 10.88 6.63 -1.84
CA TYR A 34 11.44 6.67 -3.18
C TYR A 34 10.79 5.62 -4.08
N ARG A 35 10.76 4.35 -3.63
CA ARG A 35 10.15 3.24 -4.37
C ARG A 35 8.67 3.46 -4.63
N LEU A 36 7.93 4.02 -3.68
CA LEU A 36 6.50 4.30 -3.85
C LEU A 36 6.26 5.35 -4.93
N ARG A 37 7.04 6.45 -4.92
CA ARG A 37 6.92 7.50 -5.94
C ARG A 37 7.28 6.96 -7.32
N GLU A 38 8.35 6.19 -7.42
CA GLU A 38 8.80 5.57 -8.66
C GLU A 38 7.73 4.62 -9.23
N LEU A 39 7.16 3.75 -8.39
CA LEU A 39 6.07 2.84 -8.77
C LEU A 39 4.84 3.61 -9.30
N VAL A 40 4.43 4.68 -8.62
CA VAL A 40 3.27 5.50 -9.02
C VAL A 40 3.52 6.21 -10.34
N GLN A 41 4.75 6.70 -10.58
CA GLN A 41 5.12 7.32 -11.85
C GLN A 41 5.07 6.33 -13.01
N ASP A 42 5.58 5.12 -12.83
CA ASP A 42 5.51 4.06 -13.83
C ASP A 42 4.06 3.63 -14.09
N ALA A 43 3.26 3.45 -13.04
CA ALA A 43 1.84 3.13 -13.17
C ALA A 43 1.06 4.23 -13.90
N TRP A 44 1.41 5.50 -13.67
CA TRP A 44 0.86 6.61 -14.42
C TRP A 44 1.22 6.54 -15.91
N SER A 45 2.46 6.15 -16.23
CA SER A 45 2.85 5.89 -17.62
C SER A 45 1.98 4.81 -18.25
N VAL A 46 1.73 3.68 -17.58
CA VAL A 46 0.83 2.62 -18.08
C VAL A 46 -0.59 3.14 -18.33
N ALA A 47 -1.15 3.92 -17.40
CA ALA A 47 -2.47 4.52 -17.55
C ALA A 47 -2.54 5.49 -18.74
N PHE A 48 -1.49 6.30 -18.93
CA PHE A 48 -1.36 7.23 -20.04
C PHE A 48 -1.28 6.51 -21.40
N HIS A 49 -0.50 5.44 -21.49
CA HIS A 49 -0.43 4.59 -22.69
C HIS A 49 -1.78 3.93 -23.01
N ALA A 50 -2.61 3.68 -22.00
CA ALA A 50 -3.98 3.21 -22.14
C ALA A 50 -5.01 4.33 -22.43
N ARG A 51 -4.56 5.57 -22.71
CA ARG A 51 -5.39 6.77 -22.93
C ARG A 51 -6.38 7.08 -21.80
N ARG A 52 -6.03 6.75 -20.56
CA ARG A 52 -6.82 7.09 -19.37
C ARG A 52 -6.19 8.27 -18.62
N THR A 53 -7.04 9.09 -18.01
CA THR A 53 -6.65 10.24 -17.18
C THR A 53 -6.76 9.96 -15.68
N TYR A 54 -7.02 8.70 -15.32
CA TYR A 54 -7.14 8.22 -13.94
C TYR A 54 -6.35 6.92 -13.78
N LEU A 55 -5.85 6.69 -12.57
CA LEU A 55 -5.09 5.50 -12.22
C LEU A 55 -6.04 4.40 -11.73
N THR A 56 -5.81 3.16 -12.15
CA THR A 56 -6.54 1.98 -11.67
C THR A 56 -5.61 0.98 -10.99
N PRO A 57 -6.14 0.07 -10.15
CA PRO A 57 -5.35 -1.02 -9.58
C PRO A 57 -4.68 -1.90 -10.65
N ALA A 58 -5.28 -2.02 -11.83
CA ALA A 58 -4.72 -2.76 -12.96
C ALA A 58 -3.42 -2.15 -13.50
N ASP A 59 -3.29 -0.82 -13.47
CA ASP A 59 -2.08 -0.11 -13.92
C ASP A 59 -0.92 -0.39 -12.97
N VAL A 60 -1.18 -0.32 -11.66
CA VAL A 60 -0.21 -0.65 -10.62
C VAL A 60 0.23 -2.12 -10.74
N ASN A 61 -0.72 -3.04 -10.92
CA ASN A 61 -0.40 -4.46 -11.10
C ASN A 61 0.39 -4.74 -12.39
N THR A 62 0.13 -4.00 -13.47
CA THR A 62 0.93 -4.11 -14.70
C THR A 62 2.35 -3.63 -14.46
N THR A 63 2.54 -2.50 -13.78
CA THR A 63 3.86 -2.00 -13.38
C THR A 63 4.62 -2.97 -12.48
N LEU A 64 3.95 -3.59 -11.50
CA LEU A 64 4.57 -4.60 -10.63
C LEU A 64 5.10 -5.78 -11.46
N ARG A 65 4.32 -6.26 -12.43
CA ARG A 65 4.77 -7.31 -13.36
C ARG A 65 5.97 -6.88 -14.21
N LEU A 66 5.97 -5.64 -14.72
CA LEU A 66 7.11 -5.09 -15.47
C LEU A 66 8.39 -5.03 -14.63
N ARG A 67 8.26 -4.83 -13.32
CA ARG A 67 9.37 -4.82 -12.35
C ARG A 67 9.72 -6.21 -11.79
N ASN A 68 9.12 -7.29 -12.32
CA ASN A 68 9.27 -8.66 -11.81
C ASN A 68 8.90 -8.82 -10.32
N VAL A 69 7.97 -8.00 -9.84
CA VAL A 69 7.40 -8.09 -8.50
C VAL A 69 6.04 -8.78 -8.59
N GLU A 70 5.71 -9.55 -7.56
CA GLU A 70 4.41 -10.19 -7.46
C GLU A 70 3.28 -9.14 -7.51
N PRO A 71 2.24 -9.33 -8.35
CA PRO A 71 1.11 -8.42 -8.41
C PRO A 71 0.23 -8.55 -7.16
N MET A 72 -0.47 -7.48 -6.80
CA MET A 72 -1.40 -7.51 -5.67
C MET A 72 -2.77 -8.05 -6.10
N PHE A 73 -3.18 -9.15 -5.48
CA PHE A 73 -4.49 -9.77 -5.69
C PHE A 73 -5.56 -9.17 -4.77
N GLY A 74 -6.84 -9.30 -5.13
CA GLY A 74 -7.97 -8.87 -4.30
C GLY A 74 -8.44 -7.42 -4.50
N PHE A 75 -7.77 -6.62 -5.35
CA PHE A 75 -8.11 -5.21 -5.58
C PHE A 75 -8.88 -4.95 -6.90
N SER A 76 -9.51 -5.98 -7.45
CA SER A 76 -10.31 -5.87 -8.69
C SER A 76 -11.83 -5.88 -8.45
N SER A 77 -12.25 -6.07 -7.19
CA SER A 77 -13.67 -6.01 -6.84
C SER A 77 -14.23 -4.60 -7.04
N ARG A 78 -15.51 -4.51 -7.36
CA ARG A 78 -16.25 -3.24 -7.40
C ARG A 78 -16.63 -2.77 -6.00
N ASP A 79 -16.58 -3.65 -5.01
CA ASP A 79 -16.89 -3.30 -3.63
C ASP A 79 -15.75 -2.49 -3.01
N PRO A 80 -16.02 -1.25 -2.54
CA PRO A 80 -14.99 -0.42 -1.97
C PRO A 80 -14.50 -1.00 -0.63
N THR A 81 -13.18 -1.07 -0.45
CA THR A 81 -12.59 -1.45 0.83
C THR A 81 -12.96 -0.43 1.90
N ARG A 82 -13.58 -0.89 3.01
CA ARG A 82 -13.97 -0.03 4.12
C ARG A 82 -12.86 0.02 5.17
N PHE A 83 -12.29 1.21 5.38
CA PHE A 83 -11.35 1.46 6.46
C PHE A 83 -12.07 2.03 7.68
N VAL A 84 -11.89 1.39 8.84
CA VAL A 84 -12.49 1.79 10.12
C VAL A 84 -11.38 2.15 11.10
N ARG A 85 -11.56 3.26 11.83
CA ARG A 85 -10.63 3.69 12.87
C ARG A 85 -10.74 2.78 14.09
N ALA A 86 -9.60 2.39 14.66
CA ALA A 86 -9.59 1.64 15.91
C ALA A 86 -10.08 2.52 17.07
N GLY A 87 -10.93 1.98 17.94
CA GLY A 87 -11.44 2.70 19.11
C GLY A 87 -10.29 3.13 20.02
N GLY A 88 -10.25 4.42 20.39
CA GLY A 88 -9.21 4.98 21.26
C GLY A 88 -7.88 5.34 20.57
N HIS A 89 -7.70 4.99 19.28
CA HIS A 89 -6.47 5.27 18.55
C HIS A 89 -6.78 6.01 17.24
N PRO A 90 -6.66 7.36 17.20
CA PRO A 90 -7.01 8.14 16.02
C PRO A 90 -6.12 7.85 14.82
N ASP A 91 -4.90 7.35 15.03
CA ASP A 91 -3.91 7.14 13.97
C ASP A 91 -3.95 5.74 13.35
N ILE A 92 -4.76 4.83 13.92
CA ILE A 92 -4.81 3.42 13.50
C ILE A 92 -6.13 3.15 12.77
N CYS A 93 -6.04 2.54 11.59
CA CYS A 93 -7.17 2.05 10.82
C CYS A 93 -7.02 0.54 10.57
N TYR A 94 -8.13 -0.18 10.50
CA TYR A 94 -8.20 -1.55 10.03
C TYR A 94 -9.21 -1.68 8.89
N VAL A 95 -9.08 -2.74 8.09
CA VAL A 95 -10.04 -3.06 7.03
C VAL A 95 -11.17 -3.88 7.63
N GLU A 96 -12.39 -3.38 7.52
CA GLU A 96 -13.59 -4.13 7.89
C GLU A 96 -14.15 -4.84 6.65
N GLY A 97 -14.22 -6.16 6.71
CA GLY A 97 -14.77 -7.00 5.64
C GLY A 97 -15.89 -7.88 6.17
N PRO A 98 -16.96 -8.11 5.37
CA PRO A 98 -17.99 -9.06 5.75
C PRO A 98 -17.39 -10.46 5.84
N ILE A 99 -17.71 -11.18 6.92
CA ILE A 99 -17.44 -12.61 7.01
C ILE A 99 -18.55 -13.29 6.21
N LEU A 100 -18.19 -13.83 5.04
CA LEU A 100 -19.10 -14.59 4.21
C LEU A 100 -18.98 -16.07 4.58
N SER A 101 -20.12 -16.73 4.79
CA SER A 101 -20.16 -18.19 4.91
C SER A 101 -19.84 -18.82 3.56
N VAL A 102 -19.07 -19.91 3.56
CA VAL A 102 -18.69 -20.63 2.32
C VAL A 102 -19.90 -21.20 1.58
N ASP A 103 -21.02 -21.39 2.27
CA ASP A 103 -22.25 -22.00 1.75
C ASP A 103 -23.19 -21.01 1.02
N GLN A 104 -22.75 -19.77 0.78
CA GLN A 104 -23.51 -18.72 0.07
C GLN A 104 -23.06 -18.54 -1.38
#